data_AF-A0A4Y8S7G1-F1
#
_entry.id   AF-A0A4Y8S7G1-F1
#
_cell.length_a   1.000
_cell.length_b   1.000
_cell.length_c   1.000
_cell.angle_alpha   90.00
_cell.angle_beta   90.00
_cell.angle_gamma   90.00
#
_symmetry.space_group_name_H-M   'P 1'
#
loop_
_entity.id
_entity.type
_entity.pdbx_description
1 polymer ?
#
loop_
_entity_poly.entity_id
_entity_poly.type
_entity_poly.pdbx_seq_one_letter_code
_entity_poly.pdbx_strand_id
1 'polypeptide(L)'
;MERLPYITILRAIAILSVLVIHVKLQSINTEYIHPYINSLMNAGARGVQLFYMLSAFTLFLSFSKKGTNLPNYFARRFFRIAPLYYLAIAYYLWQDGFGPRYWLGDAQYISTANILSNFTFVNGFNPYWITSIVPGGWSVTIEVMFYCIFPLLFRYVTDIHKAMNFVFVALLIRFILIL
;
A
#
# COMPACT_ATOMS: atom_id res chain seq x y z
N MET A 1 -12.46 21.92 4.10
CA MET A 1 -12.32 21.13 2.86
C MET A 1 -13.66 20.43 2.68
N GLU A 2 -14.44 20.75 1.64
CA GLU A 2 -15.65 19.98 1.35
C GLU A 2 -15.25 18.51 1.21
N ARG A 3 -15.78 17.69 2.12
CA ARG A 3 -15.58 16.25 2.06
C ARG A 3 -16.40 15.77 0.88
N LEU A 4 -15.74 15.29 -0.17
CA LEU A 4 -16.40 14.67 -1.30
C LEU A 4 -16.96 13.32 -0.84
N PRO A 5 -18.27 13.19 -0.54
CA PRO A 5 -18.79 12.02 0.17
C PRO A 5 -18.62 10.75 -0.66
N TYR A 6 -18.74 10.87 -1.98
CA TYR A 6 -18.54 9.78 -2.92
C TYR A 6 -17.12 9.18 -2.86
N ILE A 7 -16.08 9.97 -2.60
CA ILE A 7 -14.71 9.42 -2.45
C ILE A 7 -14.62 8.60 -1.17
N THR A 8 -15.23 9.08 -0.09
CA THR A 8 -15.28 8.35 1.18
C THR A 8 -15.99 7.01 1.00
N ILE A 9 -17.12 7.00 0.28
CA ILE A 9 -17.85 5.77 -0.07
C ILE A 9 -16.98 4.84 -0.92
N LEU A 10 -16.31 5.34 -1.96
CA LEU A 10 -15.43 4.52 -2.79
C LEU A 10 -14.25 3.93 -2.00
N ARG A 11 -13.72 4.67 -1.02
CA ARG A 11 -12.70 4.14 -0.10
C ARG A 11 -13.26 3.03 0.80
N ALA A 12 -14.48 3.20 1.30
CA ALA A 12 -15.14 2.15 2.08
C ALA A 12 -15.34 0.88 1.24
N ILE A 13 -15.79 1.02 -0.01
CA ILE A 13 -15.89 -0.10 -0.96
C ILE A 13 -14.52 -0.76 -1.17
N ALA A 14 -13.46 0.02 -1.42
CA ALA A 14 -12.10 -0.51 -1.57
C ALA A 14 -11.65 -1.32 -0.35
N ILE A 15 -11.86 -0.81 0.87
CA ILE A 15 -11.50 -1.49 2.12
C ILE A 15 -12.31 -2.78 2.29
N LEU A 16 -13.62 -2.74 2.06
CA LEU A 16 -14.47 -3.92 2.15
C LEU A 16 -14.09 -4.99 1.12
N SER A 17 -13.74 -4.59 -0.11
CA SER A 17 -13.22 -5.50 -1.13
C SER A 17 -11.93 -6.20 -0.68
N VAL A 18 -11.00 -5.46 -0.06
CA VAL A 18 -9.76 -6.04 0.50
C VAL A 18 -10.08 -7.00 1.65
N LEU A 19 -11.05 -6.66 2.51
CA LEU A 19 -11.47 -7.54 3.59
C LEU A 19 -12.01 -8.87 3.06
N VAL A 20 -12.85 -8.84 2.02
CA VAL A 20 -13.43 -10.06 1.41
C VAL A 20 -12.35 -11.04 0.95
N ILE A 21 -11.32 -10.56 0.25
CA ILE A 21 -10.24 -11.46 -0.21
C ILE A 21 -9.40 -11.99 0.96
N HIS A 22 -9.16 -11.20 2.01
CA HIS A 22 -8.40 -11.69 3.17
C HIS A 22 -9.18 -12.72 3.98
N VAL A 23 -10.49 -12.51 4.18
CA VAL A 23 -11.37 -13.51 4.82
C VAL A 23 -11.39 -14.79 3.99
N LYS A 24 -11.49 -14.69 2.66
CA LYS A 24 -11.40 -15.84 1.77
C LYS A 24 -10.10 -16.62 1.99
N LEU A 25 -8.96 -15.93 1.92
CA LEU A 25 -7.64 -16.55 2.02
C LEU A 25 -7.36 -17.19 3.38
N GLN A 26 -7.96 -16.68 4.45
CA GLN A 26 -7.71 -17.13 5.82
C GLN A 26 -8.73 -18.15 6.34
N SER A 27 -9.98 -18.11 5.87
CA SER A 27 -11.09 -18.73 6.62
C SER A 27 -12.06 -19.55 5.78
N ILE A 28 -11.98 -19.51 4.45
CA ILE A 28 -12.98 -20.16 3.60
C ILE A 28 -12.33 -21.26 2.76
N ASN A 29 -12.83 -22.50 2.92
CA ASN A 29 -12.51 -23.58 1.99
C ASN A 29 -13.21 -23.30 0.64
N THR A 30 -12.41 -23.04 -0.40
CA THR A 30 -12.91 -22.68 -1.73
C THR A 30 -13.49 -23.84 -2.53
N GLU A 31 -13.30 -25.08 -2.07
CA GLU A 31 -13.78 -26.29 -2.74
C GLU A 31 -15.31 -26.30 -2.95
N TYR A 32 -16.05 -25.70 -2.02
CA TYR A 32 -17.52 -25.67 -2.04
C TYR A 32 -18.11 -24.34 -2.53
N ILE A 33 -17.28 -23.40 -2.98
CA ILE A 33 -17.75 -22.09 -3.46
C ILE A 33 -17.98 -22.15 -4.96
N HIS A 34 -19.15 -21.67 -5.40
CA HIS A 34 -19.46 -21.54 -6.82
C HIS A 34 -18.37 -20.71 -7.57
N PRO A 35 -17.87 -21.14 -8.74
CA PRO A 35 -16.76 -20.48 -9.44
C PRO A 35 -16.92 -18.96 -9.65
N TYR A 36 -18.13 -18.49 -10.00
CA TYR A 36 -18.40 -17.06 -10.14
C TYR A 36 -18.25 -16.28 -8.84
N ILE A 37 -18.70 -16.83 -7.71
CA ILE A 37 -18.54 -16.19 -6.39
C ILE A 37 -17.06 -16.18 -6.01
N ASN A 38 -16.35 -17.29 -6.23
CA ASN A 38 -14.91 -17.36 -6.00
C ASN A 38 -14.13 -16.31 -6.83
N SER A 39 -14.51 -16.13 -8.10
CA SER A 39 -13.94 -15.11 -8.98
C SER A 39 -14.23 -13.68 -8.49
N LEU A 40 -15.46 -13.42 -8.05
CA LEU A 40 -15.85 -12.13 -7.48
C LEU A 40 -15.06 -11.82 -6.19
N MET A 41 -14.88 -12.80 -5.31
CA MET A 41 -14.08 -12.63 -4.10
C MET A 41 -12.60 -12.39 -4.41
N ASN A 42 -12.06 -13.06 -5.45
CA ASN A 42 -10.71 -12.79 -5.96
C ASN A 42 -10.55 -11.36 -6.47
N ALA A 43 -11.58 -10.82 -7.13
CA ALA A 43 -11.60 -9.43 -7.56
C ALA A 43 -11.50 -8.45 -6.37
N GLY A 44 -11.80 -8.90 -5.14
CA GLY A 44 -11.60 -8.13 -3.90
C GLY A 44 -10.19 -7.59 -3.73
N ALA A 45 -9.16 -8.31 -4.23
CA ALA A 45 -7.78 -7.83 -4.24
C ALA A 45 -7.60 -6.50 -4.99
N ARG A 46 -8.47 -6.20 -5.97
CA ARG A 46 -8.49 -4.94 -6.72
C ARG A 46 -8.82 -3.72 -5.87
N GLY A 47 -9.33 -3.93 -4.66
CA GLY A 47 -9.57 -2.87 -3.68
C GLY A 47 -8.31 -2.07 -3.33
N VAL A 48 -7.13 -2.70 -3.31
CA VAL A 48 -5.87 -1.99 -3.04
C VAL A 48 -5.56 -0.98 -4.16
N GLN A 49 -5.72 -1.39 -5.42
CA GLN A 49 -5.50 -0.51 -6.58
C GLN A 49 -6.50 0.65 -6.59
N LEU A 50 -7.78 0.38 -6.26
CA LEU A 50 -8.78 1.42 -6.13
C LEU A 50 -8.41 2.41 -5.00
N PHE A 51 -7.93 1.91 -3.85
CA PHE A 51 -7.48 2.75 -2.76
C PHE A 51 -6.34 3.70 -3.19
N TYR A 52 -5.33 3.19 -3.89
CA TYR A 52 -4.23 4.02 -4.42
C TYR A 52 -4.72 5.05 -5.44
N MET A 53 -5.62 4.67 -6.34
CA MET A 53 -6.21 5.60 -7.32
C MET A 53 -6.94 6.76 -6.61
N LEU A 54 -7.73 6.46 -5.57
CA LEU A 54 -8.43 7.47 -4.78
C LEU A 54 -7.46 8.32 -3.94
N SER A 55 -6.38 7.72 -3.40
CA SER A 55 -5.31 8.47 -2.73
C SER A 55 -4.66 9.46 -3.68
N ALA A 56 -4.25 9.02 -4.88
CA ALA A 56 -3.68 9.87 -5.91
C ALA A 56 -4.64 11.02 -6.29
N PHE A 57 -5.88 10.69 -6.65
CA PHE A 57 -6.89 11.69 -7.03
C PHE A 57 -7.08 12.77 -5.96
N THR A 58 -7.27 12.38 -4.70
CA THR A 58 -7.43 13.36 -3.61
C THR A 58 -6.18 14.16 -3.31
N LEU A 59 -4.99 13.60 -3.53
CA LEU A 59 -3.73 14.33 -3.39
C LEU A 59 -3.57 15.39 -4.48
N PHE A 60 -3.87 15.05 -5.74
CA PHE A 60 -3.87 16.02 -6.84
C PHE A 60 -4.85 17.16 -6.57
N LEU A 61 -6.07 16.85 -6.11
CA LEU A 61 -7.05 17.87 -5.72
C LEU A 61 -6.60 18.71 -4.51
N SER A 62 -5.84 18.12 -3.59
CA SER A 62 -5.31 18.86 -2.44
C SER A 62 -4.18 19.80 -2.84
N PHE A 63 -3.29 19.39 -3.74
CA PHE A 63 -2.14 20.18 -4.18
C PHE A 63 -2.50 21.25 -5.21
N SER A 64 -3.60 21.07 -5.95
CA SER A 64 -4.11 22.09 -6.88
C SER A 64 -4.63 23.35 -6.15
N LYS A 65 -4.93 23.24 -4.86
CA LYS A 65 -5.26 24.40 -4.01
C LYS A 65 -3.96 25.12 -3.64
N LYS A 66 -3.91 26.45 -3.87
CA LYS A 66 -2.74 27.29 -3.57
C LYS A 66 -2.30 27.14 -2.11
N GLY A 67 -0.99 27.19 -1.85
CA GLY A 67 -0.42 27.28 -0.50
C GLY A 67 -0.05 25.94 0.16
N THR A 68 0.20 24.88 -0.60
CA THR A 68 0.66 23.60 -0.02
C THR A 68 2.07 23.73 0.57
N ASN A 69 2.16 23.75 1.90
CA ASN A 69 3.42 23.67 2.63
C ASN A 69 3.89 22.20 2.68
N LEU A 70 5.06 21.91 2.07
CA LEU A 70 5.62 20.56 1.97
C LEU A 70 5.98 19.92 3.33
N PRO A 71 6.66 20.61 4.26
CA PRO A 71 6.88 20.08 5.61
C PRO A 71 5.57 19.63 6.30
N ASN A 72 4.55 20.48 6.27
CA ASN A 72 3.25 20.17 6.85
C ASN A 72 2.55 19.01 6.12
N TYR A 73 2.75 18.88 4.81
CA TYR A 73 2.27 17.75 4.04
C TYR A 73 2.88 16.44 4.55
N PHE A 74 4.21 16.35 4.62
CA PHE A 74 4.90 15.14 5.08
C PHE A 74 4.55 14.80 6.53
N ALA A 75 4.55 15.79 7.43
CA ALA A 75 4.19 15.58 8.83
C ALA A 75 2.78 14.98 8.98
N ARG A 76 1.76 15.56 8.34
CA ARG A 76 0.38 15.03 8.40
C ARG A 76 0.28 13.60 7.89
N ARG A 77 1.07 13.23 6.88
CA ARG A 77 1.05 11.89 6.28
C ARG A 77 1.80 10.87 7.13
N PHE A 78 2.93 11.28 7.69
CA PHE A 78 3.68 10.46 8.64
C PHE A 78 2.84 10.14 9.88
N PHE A 79 2.28 11.15 10.55
CA PHE A 79 1.44 10.93 11.74
C PHE A 79 0.12 10.23 11.46
N ARG A 80 -0.33 10.18 10.21
CA ARG A 80 -1.49 9.38 9.82
C ARG A 80 -1.19 7.89 9.75
N ILE A 81 0.04 7.49 9.39
CA ILE A 81 0.42 6.11 9.12
C ILE A 81 1.27 5.52 10.25
N ALA A 82 2.33 6.23 10.64
CA ALA A 82 3.37 5.73 11.52
C ALA A 82 2.83 5.24 12.88
N PRO A 83 1.94 5.94 13.60
CA PRO A 83 1.49 5.49 14.91
C PRO A 83 0.83 4.10 14.85
N LEU A 84 -0.10 3.90 13.92
CA LEU A 84 -0.81 2.63 13.80
C LEU A 84 0.09 1.52 13.24
N TYR A 85 0.96 1.84 12.28
CA TYR A 85 1.88 0.85 11.71
C TYR A 85 2.94 0.40 12.74
N TYR A 86 3.43 1.29 13.59
CA TYR A 86 4.36 0.95 14.66
C TYR A 86 3.70 0.09 15.74
N LEU A 87 2.43 0.35 16.06
CA LEU A 87 1.65 -0.54 16.92
C LEU A 87 1.49 -1.93 16.29
N ALA A 88 1.23 -2.01 14.98
CA ALA A 88 1.16 -3.28 14.28
C ALA A 88 2.50 -4.03 14.31
N ILE A 89 3.62 -3.34 14.06
CA ILE A 89 4.97 -3.92 14.19
C ILE A 89 5.17 -4.50 15.59
N ALA A 90 4.88 -3.72 16.63
CA ALA A 90 5.03 -4.17 18.02
C ALA A 90 4.14 -5.39 18.32
N TYR A 91 2.90 -5.35 17.88
CA TYR A 91 1.94 -6.44 18.06
C TYR A 91 2.41 -7.74 17.39
N TYR A 92 2.84 -7.70 16.12
CA TYR A 92 3.29 -8.90 15.40
C TYR A 92 4.66 -9.40 15.85
N LEU A 93 5.53 -8.55 16.38
CA LEU A 93 6.76 -8.99 17.04
C LEU A 93 6.48 -9.67 18.39
N TRP A 94 5.48 -9.19 19.12
CA TRP A 94 5.04 -9.81 20.37
C TRP A 94 4.32 -11.15 20.13
N GLN A 95 3.38 -11.20 19.18
CA GLN A 95 2.58 -12.38 18.88
C GLN A 95 3.41 -13.51 18.25
N ASP A 96 4.18 -13.21 17.20
CA ASP A 96 4.85 -14.23 16.40
C ASP A 96 6.34 -14.39 16.78
N GLY A 97 6.86 -13.53 17.66
CA GLY A 97 8.26 -13.51 18.07
C GLY A 97 9.23 -13.12 16.94
N PHE A 98 10.51 -13.47 17.14
CA PHE A 98 11.63 -13.14 16.25
C PHE A 98 12.09 -14.32 15.40
N GLY A 99 11.35 -15.44 15.39
CA GLY A 99 11.71 -16.65 14.67
C GLY A 99 11.56 -16.53 13.13
N PRO A 100 11.77 -17.65 12.41
CA PRO A 100 11.61 -17.69 10.96
C PRO A 100 10.14 -17.49 10.58
N ARG A 101 9.90 -16.87 9.43
CA ARG A 101 8.56 -16.57 8.90
C ARG A 101 8.49 -16.89 7.42
N TYR A 102 7.29 -17.21 6.93
CA TYR A 102 7.06 -17.57 5.52
C TYR A 102 7.70 -16.58 4.52
N TRP A 103 7.56 -15.27 4.78
CA TRP A 103 8.07 -14.23 3.89
C TRP A 103 9.56 -13.93 4.08
N LEU A 104 10.23 -14.51 5.07
CA LEU A 104 11.62 -14.22 5.40
C LEU A 104 12.63 -15.00 4.54
N GLY A 105 12.16 -15.87 3.64
CA GLY A 105 13.01 -16.77 2.87
C GLY A 105 13.74 -17.75 3.78
N ASP A 106 15.05 -17.93 3.53
CA ASP A 106 15.90 -18.86 4.29
C ASP A 106 16.43 -18.28 5.62
N ALA A 107 16.10 -17.02 5.91
CA ALA A 107 16.57 -16.37 7.13
C ALA A 107 15.90 -16.99 8.37
N GLN A 108 16.74 -17.30 9.35
CA GLN A 108 16.33 -18.01 10.57
C GLN A 108 15.62 -17.13 11.60
N TYR A 109 15.78 -15.80 11.52
CA TYR A 109 15.22 -14.87 12.49
C TYR A 109 15.01 -13.46 11.92
N ILE A 110 14.09 -12.73 12.53
CA ILE A 110 13.86 -11.30 12.27
C ILE A 110 15.03 -10.49 12.82
N SER A 111 15.90 -10.03 11.93
CA SER A 111 17.07 -9.22 12.29
C SER A 111 16.69 -7.78 12.66
N THR A 112 17.56 -7.10 13.40
CA THR A 112 17.41 -5.67 13.71
C THR A 112 17.32 -4.81 12.43
N ALA A 113 18.03 -5.19 11.36
CA ALA A 113 17.95 -4.51 10.07
C ALA A 113 16.56 -4.63 9.43
N ASN A 114 15.93 -5.81 9.53
CA ASN A 114 14.57 -6.01 9.05
C ASN A 114 13.58 -5.12 9.84
N ILE A 115 13.69 -5.10 11.18
CA ILE A 115 12.84 -4.26 12.03
C ILE A 115 13.02 -2.78 11.66
N LEU A 116 14.27 -2.30 11.60
CA LEU A 116 14.56 -0.93 11.23
C LEU A 116 13.99 -0.59 9.85
N SER A 117 14.11 -1.51 8.88
CA SER A 117 13.56 -1.31 7.54
C SER A 117 12.04 -1.11 7.54
N ASN A 118 11.32 -1.79 8.44
CA ASN A 118 9.86 -1.62 8.59
C ASN A 118 9.55 -0.28 9.29
N PHE A 119 10.31 0.11 10.30
CA PHE A 119 10.14 1.41 10.98
C PHE A 119 10.38 2.61 10.04
N THR A 120 11.30 2.48 9.10
CA THR A 120 11.62 3.51 8.11
C THR A 120 10.86 3.36 6.79
N PHE A 121 9.95 2.38 6.67
CA PHE A 121 9.18 2.09 5.44
C PHE A 121 10.05 1.81 4.21
N VAL A 122 11.25 1.23 4.40
CA VAL A 122 12.15 0.82 3.30
C VAL A 122 12.18 -0.70 3.11
N ASN A 123 11.45 -1.44 3.94
CA ASN A 123 11.24 -2.89 3.80
C ASN A 123 10.71 -3.28 2.40
N GLY A 124 10.06 -2.36 1.68
CA GLY A 124 9.58 -2.56 0.31
C GLY A 124 10.68 -2.76 -0.74
N PHE A 125 11.92 -2.40 -0.45
CA PHE A 125 13.05 -2.61 -1.36
C PHE A 125 13.69 -4.00 -1.24
N ASN A 126 13.28 -4.80 -0.26
CA ASN A 126 13.77 -6.17 -0.09
C ASN A 126 12.59 -7.15 -0.20
N PRO A 127 12.60 -8.08 -1.18
CA PRO A 127 11.50 -9.01 -1.39
C PRO A 127 11.22 -9.92 -0.19
N TYR A 128 12.21 -10.17 0.66
CA TYR A 128 12.08 -10.97 1.88
C TYR A 128 11.62 -10.16 3.10
N TRP A 129 11.67 -8.82 3.05
CA TRP A 129 11.28 -7.99 4.19
C TRP A 129 9.91 -7.34 4.00
N ILE A 130 9.45 -7.23 2.75
CA ILE A 130 8.24 -6.49 2.34
C ILE A 130 6.95 -6.91 3.08
N THR A 131 6.83 -8.17 3.51
CA THR A 131 5.69 -8.70 4.32
C THR A 131 6.17 -9.56 5.49
N SER A 132 7.40 -9.34 5.95
CA SER A 132 8.01 -10.19 6.98
C SER A 132 7.38 -10.00 8.36
N ILE A 133 7.19 -8.75 8.82
CA ILE A 133 6.71 -8.45 10.17
C ILE A 133 5.19 -8.29 10.20
N VAL A 134 4.66 -7.33 9.43
CA VAL A 134 3.23 -7.03 9.40
C VAL A 134 2.62 -7.69 8.16
N PRO A 135 1.68 -8.65 8.31
CA PRO A 135 0.91 -9.18 7.19
C PRO A 135 0.24 -8.05 6.40
N GLY A 136 0.47 -7.99 5.09
CA GLY A 136 -0.04 -6.91 4.23
C GLY A 136 0.71 -5.57 4.35
N GLY A 137 1.78 -5.48 5.15
CA GLY A 137 2.59 -4.27 5.37
C GLY A 137 3.25 -3.71 4.10
N TRP A 138 3.36 -4.53 3.05
CA TRP A 138 3.77 -4.11 1.72
C TRP A 138 2.93 -2.93 1.21
N SER A 139 1.62 -2.94 1.46
CA SER A 139 0.72 -1.92 0.95
C SER A 139 0.94 -0.57 1.62
N VAL A 140 1.17 -0.58 2.93
CA VAL A 140 1.51 0.62 3.72
C VAL A 140 2.83 1.22 3.24
N THR A 141 3.81 0.36 2.99
CA THR A 141 5.12 0.77 2.49
C THR A 141 5.02 1.48 1.14
N ILE A 142 4.23 0.91 0.21
CA ILE A 142 3.95 1.54 -1.08
C ILE A 142 3.22 2.88 -0.92
N GLU A 143 2.25 3.00 -0.02
CA GLU A 143 1.55 4.28 0.23
C GLU A 143 2.51 5.37 0.75
N VAL A 144 3.44 5.02 1.65
CA VAL A 144 4.45 5.97 2.16
C VAL A 144 5.42 6.38 1.06
N MET A 145 5.94 5.42 0.28
CA MET A 145 6.79 5.70 -0.88
C MET A 145 6.07 6.59 -1.89
N PHE A 146 4.79 6.33 -2.13
CA PHE A 146 3.94 7.15 -3.00
C PHE A 146 3.86 8.59 -2.48
N TYR A 147 3.66 8.80 -1.18
CA TYR A 147 3.68 10.16 -0.61
C TYR A 147 5.02 10.87 -0.75
N CYS A 148 6.14 10.13 -0.70
CA CYS A 148 7.47 10.69 -0.93
C CYS A 148 7.65 11.20 -2.37
N ILE A 149 7.21 10.42 -3.36
CA ILE A 149 7.35 10.79 -4.78
C ILE A 149 6.24 11.73 -5.27
N PHE A 150 5.11 11.82 -4.55
CA PHE A 150 3.93 12.55 -4.99
C PHE A 150 4.19 14.03 -5.35
N PRO A 151 4.96 14.83 -4.58
CA PRO A 151 5.25 16.21 -4.96
C PRO A 151 5.96 16.34 -6.31
N LEU A 152 6.84 15.39 -6.65
CA LEU A 152 7.51 15.34 -7.94
C LEU A 152 6.51 14.97 -9.04
N LEU A 153 5.67 13.95 -8.81
CA LEU A 153 4.62 13.58 -9.76
C LEU A 153 3.68 14.76 -10.03
N PHE A 154 3.25 15.48 -9.00
CA PHE A 154 2.41 16.66 -9.15
C PHE A 154 3.09 17.79 -9.94
N ARG A 155 4.41 17.96 -9.76
CA ARG A 155 5.19 18.99 -10.46
C ARG A 155 5.39 18.67 -11.94
N TYR A 156 5.61 17.40 -12.28
CA TYR A 156 6.01 16.99 -13.63
C TYR A 156 4.85 16.43 -14.48
N VAL A 157 3.87 15.75 -13.88
CA VAL A 157 2.72 15.17 -14.59
C VAL A 157 1.57 16.17 -14.61
N THR A 158 1.60 17.08 -15.58
CA THR A 158 0.68 18.24 -15.66
C THR A 158 -0.39 18.13 -16.72
N ASP A 159 -0.26 17.19 -17.66
CA ASP A 159 -1.13 17.01 -18.81
C ASP A 159 -1.21 15.53 -19.18
N ILE A 160 -2.13 15.21 -20.10
CA ILE A 160 -2.42 13.83 -20.51
C ILE A 160 -1.22 13.18 -21.21
N HIS A 161 -0.43 13.92 -21.99
CA HIS A 161 0.72 13.36 -22.70
C HIS A 161 1.82 12.94 -21.72
N LYS A 162 2.12 13.80 -20.74
CA LYS A 162 3.07 13.46 -19.66
C LYS A 162 2.57 12.31 -18.80
N ALA A 163 1.27 12.23 -18.53
CA ALA A 163 0.67 11.11 -17.81
C ALA A 163 0.82 9.80 -18.58
N MET A 164 0.52 9.81 -19.89
CA MET A 164 0.70 8.64 -20.76
C MET A 164 2.16 8.21 -20.84
N ASN A 165 3.10 9.16 -21.00
CA ASN A 165 4.52 8.87 -21.01
C ASN A 165 4.99 8.28 -19.68
N PHE A 166 4.54 8.82 -18.55
CA PHE A 166 4.85 8.27 -17.23
C PHE A 166 4.34 6.83 -17.09
N VAL A 167 3.10 6.55 -17.50
CA VAL A 167 2.53 5.20 -17.49
C VAL A 167 3.34 4.27 -18.39
N PHE A 168 3.68 4.69 -19.60
CA PHE A 168 4.47 3.89 -20.53
C PHE A 168 5.85 3.55 -19.96
N VAL A 169 6.57 4.55 -19.43
CA VAL A 169 7.87 4.34 -18.78
C VAL A 169 7.75 3.42 -17.57
N ALA A 170 6.72 3.59 -16.74
CA ALA A 170 6.48 2.71 -15.59
C ALA A 170 6.20 1.26 -16.01
N LEU A 171 5.46 1.04 -17.10
CA LEU A 171 5.20 -0.28 -17.67
C LEU A 171 6.47 -0.91 -18.26
N LEU A 172 7.31 -0.11 -18.94
CA LEU A 172 8.61 -0.58 -19.44
C LEU A 172 9.55 -0.99 -18.30
N ILE A 173 9.68 -0.15 -17.27
CA ILE A 173 10.49 -0.48 -16.09
C ILE A 173 9.97 -1.76 -15.44
N ARG A 174 8.65 -1.88 -15.26
CA ARG A 174 8.04 -3.11 -14.74
C ARG A 174 8.37 -4.31 -15.60
N PHE A 175 8.29 -4.18 -16.92
CA PHE A 175 8.59 -5.28 -17.85
C PHE A 175 10.04 -5.72 -17.72
N ILE A 176 10.99 -4.78 -17.70
CA ILE A 176 12.42 -5.05 -17.53
C ILE A 176 12.73 -5.73 -16.19
N LEU A 177 12.06 -5.32 -15.10
CA LEU A 177 12.29 -5.90 -13.77
C LEU A 177 11.68 -7.31 -13.58
N ILE A 178 10.79 -7.74 -14.46
CA ILE A 178 10.13 -9.06 -14.41
C ILE A 178 10.81 -10.07 -15.36
N LEU A 179 11.60 -9.59 -16.32
CA LEU A 179 12.48 -10.43 -17.15
C LEU A 179 13.67 -10.93 -16.33
#